data_AF-A0AAW6JPN5-F1
#
_entry.id   AF-A0AAW6JPN5-F1
#
_cell.length_a   1.000
_cell.length_b   1.000
_cell.length_c   1.000
_cell.angle_alpha   90.00
_cell.angle_beta   90.00
_cell.angle_gamma   90.00
#
_symmetry.space_group_name_H-M   'P 1'
#
loop_
_entity.id
_entity.type
_entity.pdbx_description
1 polymer ?
#
loop_
_entity_poly.entity_id
_entity_poly.type
_entity_poly.pdbx_seq_one_letter_code
_entity_poly.pdbx_strand_id
1 'polypeptide(L)'
;MNFDIHFDLYVKTSAKGKTGIHWRHIQSPENQPLVDTPDLINVKVWETESQQRFFVNDLIDEYKPSLLIFRKDGKLLLEVSGIESAKRSEELGRRVLNLIVWTFDDTSENEQIVRMIADSAIQSFLNQDARFNHMIETAISFHQLEEFKVDMELINQFIENLKTDYQQIFLDNAEIKYKYLIETKSDQYLDELSAELRKSHLPKKWDSYNGEKKDGVLVVVTDYLSNNTILHNVAVWRGFANNVQEPVKIKIPKIEPQKKTETQPLEIQETQERKNHKNPLPLLLIVGIIVILIIVLVVVNMKQLKIQPQKIEATPQETVTPQTEEKPELLQEKMLTPQTEQQEILQFQRY
;
A
#
# COMPACT_ATOMS: atom_id res chain seq x y z
N MET A 1 4.43 21.13 25.33
CA MET A 1 4.88 21.78 24.08
C MET A 1 4.12 21.11 22.96
N ASN A 2 3.29 21.83 22.21
CA ASN A 2 2.73 21.31 20.96
C ASN A 2 3.84 21.36 19.93
N PHE A 3 4.34 20.19 19.51
CA PHE A 3 5.18 20.10 18.33
C PHE A 3 4.25 19.94 17.14
N ASP A 4 4.22 20.92 16.26
CA ASP A 4 3.54 20.76 14.97
C ASP A 4 4.37 19.76 14.15
N ILE A 5 3.91 18.52 14.08
CA ILE A 5 4.52 17.51 13.21
C ILE A 5 4.17 17.91 11.78
N HIS A 6 5.19 18.27 10.99
CA HIS A 6 5.02 18.60 9.58
C HIS A 6 5.27 17.38 8.69
N PHE A 7 4.19 16.83 8.14
CA PHE A 7 4.22 15.78 7.12
C PHE A 7 3.12 15.99 6.10
N ASP A 8 3.32 15.51 4.88
CA ASP A 8 2.23 15.32 3.94
C ASP A 8 1.71 13.89 4.05
N LEU A 9 0.39 13.73 3.96
CA LEU A 9 -0.29 12.45 4.07
C LEU A 9 -1.08 12.15 2.81
N TYR A 10 -0.88 10.97 2.23
CA TYR A 10 -1.65 10.47 1.12
C TYR A 10 -2.28 9.13 1.48
N VAL A 11 -3.54 8.97 1.11
CA VAL A 11 -4.27 7.72 1.36
C VAL A 11 -4.89 7.24 0.06
N LYS A 12 -4.70 5.94 -0.23
CA LYS A 12 -5.37 5.23 -1.32
C LYS A 12 -6.32 4.21 -0.71
N THR A 13 -7.60 4.33 -1.00
CA THR A 13 -8.61 3.36 -0.55
C THR A 13 -9.88 3.43 -1.41
N SER A 14 -10.86 2.58 -1.11
CA SER A 14 -12.15 2.51 -1.81
C SER A 14 -13.16 3.51 -1.27
N ALA A 15 -13.90 4.18 -2.16
CA ALA A 15 -15.19 4.80 -1.86
C ALA A 15 -16.37 3.82 -2.07
N LYS A 16 -17.58 4.20 -1.64
CA LYS A 16 -18.81 3.40 -1.83
C LYS A 16 -19.29 3.38 -3.28
N GLY A 17 -19.14 4.50 -3.97
CA GLY A 17 -19.68 4.77 -5.28
C GLY A 17 -18.81 4.29 -6.44
N LYS A 18 -18.97 4.93 -7.59
CA LYS A 18 -18.33 4.57 -8.85
C LYS A 18 -16.87 5.04 -8.96
N THR A 19 -16.42 6.00 -8.16
CA THR A 19 -15.01 6.45 -8.14
C THR A 19 -14.07 5.29 -7.81
N GLY A 20 -14.53 4.30 -7.04
CA GLY A 20 -13.74 3.11 -6.73
C GLY A 20 -12.52 3.42 -5.86
N ILE A 21 -11.36 2.85 -6.23
CA ILE A 21 -10.09 3.02 -5.50
C ILE A 21 -9.35 4.24 -6.08
N HIS A 22 -9.02 5.20 -5.22
CA HIS A 22 -8.34 6.42 -5.63
C HIS A 22 -7.47 7.00 -4.51
N TRP A 23 -6.58 7.91 -4.89
CA TRP A 23 -5.72 8.66 -3.97
C TRP A 23 -6.38 9.96 -3.51
N ARG A 24 -6.13 10.32 -2.25
CA ARG A 24 -6.40 11.65 -1.71
C ARG A 24 -5.16 12.18 -0.99
N HIS A 25 -4.89 13.47 -1.15
CA HIS A 25 -3.92 14.21 -0.34
C HIS A 25 -4.66 14.80 0.86
N ILE A 26 -4.28 14.43 2.07
CA ILE A 26 -4.98 14.82 3.30
C ILE A 26 -4.33 16.09 3.87
N GLN A 27 -4.78 17.26 3.42
CA GLN A 27 -4.19 18.55 3.82
C GLN A 27 -4.80 19.09 5.12
N SER A 28 -6.09 18.84 5.33
CA SER A 28 -6.84 19.25 6.53
C SER A 28 -8.14 18.43 6.66
N PRO A 29 -8.90 18.55 7.77
CA PRO A 29 -10.21 17.91 7.88
C PRO A 29 -11.21 18.36 6.79
N GLU A 30 -11.08 19.58 6.27
CA GLU A 30 -11.98 20.16 5.28
C GLU A 30 -11.48 20.03 3.84
N ASN A 31 -10.17 19.88 3.64
CA ASN A 31 -9.55 19.85 2.32
C ASN A 31 -8.73 18.57 2.12
N GLN A 32 -9.30 17.62 1.38
CA GLN A 32 -8.69 16.34 1.05
C GLN A 32 -8.85 16.08 -0.45
N PRO A 33 -8.16 16.81 -1.35
CA PRO A 33 -8.42 16.70 -2.78
C PRO A 33 -8.04 15.33 -3.33
N LEU A 34 -8.74 14.93 -4.39
CA LEU A 34 -8.30 13.85 -5.28
C LEU A 34 -6.96 14.25 -5.91
N VAL A 35 -6.04 13.32 -5.95
CA VAL A 35 -4.73 13.51 -6.58
C VAL A 35 -4.37 12.28 -7.40
N ASP A 36 -3.40 12.46 -8.29
CA ASP A 36 -2.71 11.32 -8.89
C ASP A 36 -1.78 10.66 -7.86
N THR A 37 -1.03 9.66 -8.30
CA THR A 37 0.00 8.98 -7.52
C THR A 37 1.02 9.98 -6.93
N PRO A 38 1.33 9.93 -5.61
CA PRO A 38 2.35 10.78 -5.00
C PRO A 38 3.72 10.73 -5.69
N ASP A 39 4.40 11.86 -5.83
CA ASP A 39 5.63 11.97 -6.61
C ASP A 39 6.74 11.02 -6.13
N LEU A 40 6.92 10.90 -4.80
CA LEU A 40 7.98 10.09 -4.21
C LEU A 40 7.77 8.57 -4.40
N ILE A 41 6.54 8.09 -4.55
CA ILE A 41 6.28 6.67 -4.85
C ILE A 41 6.45 6.35 -6.35
N ASN A 42 6.40 7.37 -7.22
CA ASN A 42 6.60 7.25 -8.66
C ASN A 42 8.06 7.54 -9.10
N VAL A 43 9.02 7.47 -8.17
CA VAL A 43 10.44 7.63 -8.49
C VAL A 43 10.97 6.32 -9.08
N LYS A 44 11.59 6.41 -10.27
CA LYS A 44 12.30 5.26 -10.87
C LYS A 44 13.50 4.87 -10.00
N VAL A 45 13.53 3.62 -9.55
CA VAL A 45 14.60 3.06 -8.70
C VAL A 45 15.56 2.15 -9.47
N TRP A 46 15.09 1.53 -10.55
CA TRP A 46 15.90 0.63 -11.36
C TRP A 46 15.36 0.51 -12.79
N GLU A 47 16.24 0.17 -13.72
CA GLU A 47 15.90 -0.11 -15.12
C GLU A 47 16.74 -1.29 -15.58
N THR A 48 16.10 -2.28 -16.20
CA THR A 48 16.77 -3.47 -16.72
C THR A 48 17.46 -3.18 -18.05
N GLU A 49 18.31 -4.11 -18.50
CA GLU A 49 18.88 -4.06 -19.85
C GLU A 49 17.80 -4.10 -20.94
N SER A 50 16.66 -4.73 -20.67
CA SER A 50 15.48 -4.75 -21.54
C SER A 50 14.62 -3.48 -21.47
N GLN A 51 15.09 -2.42 -20.81
CA GLN A 51 14.40 -1.15 -20.60
C GLN A 51 13.09 -1.26 -19.78
N GLN A 52 12.92 -2.35 -19.03
CA GLN A 52 11.85 -2.43 -18.05
C GLN A 52 12.20 -1.54 -16.86
N ARG A 53 11.32 -0.60 -16.54
CA ARG A 53 11.51 0.36 -15.45
C ARG A 53 10.77 -0.11 -14.22
N PHE A 54 11.40 0.09 -13.08
CA PHE A 54 10.83 -0.16 -11.76
C PHE A 54 10.84 1.12 -10.95
N PHE A 55 9.74 1.35 -10.25
CA PHE A 55 9.48 2.50 -9.41
C PHE A 55 9.43 2.09 -7.93
N VAL A 56 9.39 3.06 -7.02
CA VAL A 56 9.38 2.80 -5.57
C VAL A 56 8.18 1.91 -5.19
N ASN A 57 6.99 2.19 -5.72
CA ASN A 57 5.79 1.41 -5.43
C ASN A 57 5.84 -0.04 -5.97
N ASP A 58 6.69 -0.35 -6.96
CA ASP A 58 6.85 -1.72 -7.48
C ASP A 58 7.56 -2.66 -6.48
N LEU A 59 8.09 -2.12 -5.38
CA LEU A 59 8.83 -2.86 -4.36
C LEU A 59 7.92 -3.43 -3.26
N ILE A 60 6.62 -3.12 -3.29
CA ILE A 60 5.66 -3.63 -2.33
C ILE A 60 4.43 -4.21 -3.02
N ASP A 61 3.82 -5.20 -2.36
CA ASP A 61 2.50 -5.72 -2.70
C ASP A 61 1.43 -4.89 -1.98
N GLU A 62 0.67 -4.08 -2.72
CA GLU A 62 -0.42 -3.25 -2.17
C GLU A 62 -1.56 -4.08 -1.55
N TYR A 63 -1.66 -5.38 -1.89
CA TYR A 63 -2.73 -6.27 -1.45
C TYR A 63 -2.38 -7.08 -0.20
N LYS A 64 -1.16 -6.94 0.30
CA LYS A 64 -0.63 -7.65 1.47
C LYS A 64 0.05 -6.68 2.43
N PRO A 65 0.08 -6.97 3.75
CA PRO A 65 0.80 -6.16 4.71
C PRO A 65 2.26 -5.96 4.28
N SER A 66 2.55 -4.76 3.81
CA SER A 66 3.85 -4.35 3.30
C SER A 66 4.22 -2.98 3.84
N LEU A 67 5.52 -2.74 3.95
CA LEU A 67 6.09 -1.51 4.46
C LEU A 67 7.32 -1.13 3.63
N LEU A 68 7.45 0.15 3.31
CA LEU A 68 8.58 0.70 2.60
C LEU A 68 9.04 2.01 3.23
N ILE A 69 10.35 2.16 3.40
CA ILE A 69 10.99 3.44 3.77
C ILE A 69 11.96 3.83 2.65
N PHE A 70 11.79 5.03 2.11
CA PHE A 70 12.61 5.56 1.03
C PHE A 70 13.15 6.94 1.38
N ARG A 71 14.42 7.20 1.06
CA ARG A 71 15.04 8.52 1.20
C ARG A 71 15.45 9.05 -0.15
N LYS A 72 15.11 10.31 -0.42
CA LYS A 72 15.60 11.04 -1.59
C LYS A 72 15.53 12.54 -1.38
N ASP A 73 16.58 13.25 -1.81
CA ASP A 73 16.61 14.72 -1.87
C ASP A 73 16.22 15.40 -0.55
N GLY A 74 16.69 14.85 0.58
CA GLY A 74 16.39 15.37 1.92
C GLY A 74 14.96 15.11 2.40
N LYS A 75 14.21 14.23 1.74
CA LYS A 75 12.89 13.76 2.15
C LYS A 75 12.93 12.29 2.55
N LEU A 76 12.09 11.93 3.52
CA LEU A 76 11.76 10.55 3.88
C LEU A 76 10.33 10.26 3.46
N LEU A 77 10.14 9.07 2.89
CA LEU A 77 8.83 8.50 2.61
C LEU A 77 8.66 7.23 3.43
N LEU A 78 7.52 7.10 4.09
CA LEU A 78 7.03 5.87 4.70
C LEU A 78 5.74 5.47 4.01
N GLU A 79 5.72 4.28 3.41
CA GLU A 79 4.55 3.69 2.79
C GLU A 79 4.17 2.41 3.51
N VAL A 80 2.89 2.27 3.85
CA VAL A 80 2.33 1.09 4.50
C VAL A 80 1.08 0.68 3.75
N SER A 81 0.99 -0.59 3.34
CA SER A 81 -0.06 -1.09 2.46
C SER A 81 -0.67 -2.41 2.94
N GLY A 82 -1.76 -2.83 2.28
CA GLY A 82 -2.46 -4.06 2.60
C GLY A 82 -3.19 -4.07 3.94
N ILE A 83 -3.49 -2.90 4.51
CA ILE A 83 -4.21 -2.79 5.79
C ILE A 83 -5.71 -2.89 5.53
N GLU A 84 -6.31 -3.99 5.96
CA GLU A 84 -7.74 -4.24 5.75
C GLU A 84 -8.61 -3.40 6.67
N SER A 85 -9.68 -2.84 6.09
CA SER A 85 -10.73 -2.18 6.87
C SER A 85 -11.93 -3.10 7.00
N ALA A 86 -12.09 -3.72 8.17
CA ALA A 86 -13.10 -4.76 8.38
C ALA A 86 -14.52 -4.23 8.20
N LYS A 87 -14.87 -3.11 8.85
CA LYS A 87 -16.21 -2.51 8.76
C LYS A 87 -16.55 -2.10 7.34
N ARG A 88 -15.62 -1.41 6.66
CA ARG A 88 -15.84 -0.98 5.27
C ARG A 88 -15.87 -2.15 4.30
N SER A 89 -15.15 -3.23 4.58
CA SER A 89 -15.21 -4.44 3.78
C SER A 89 -16.58 -5.12 3.87
N GLU A 90 -17.14 -5.19 5.09
CA GLU A 90 -18.50 -5.68 5.32
C GLU A 90 -19.53 -4.82 4.58
N GLU A 91 -19.45 -3.50 4.72
CA GLU A 91 -20.37 -2.57 4.05
C GLU A 91 -20.34 -2.66 2.51
N LEU A 92 -19.18 -2.96 1.91
CA LEU A 92 -19.07 -3.12 0.45
C LEU A 92 -19.25 -4.56 -0.04
N GLY A 93 -19.32 -5.55 0.86
CA GLY A 93 -19.32 -6.97 0.50
C GLY A 93 -18.05 -7.44 -0.22
N ARG A 94 -16.93 -6.73 -0.06
CA ARG A 94 -15.61 -7.07 -0.64
C ARG A 94 -14.49 -6.52 0.23
N ARG A 95 -13.29 -7.09 0.14
CA ARG A 95 -12.13 -6.58 0.89
C ARG A 95 -11.81 -5.14 0.48
N VAL A 96 -11.66 -4.28 1.47
CA VAL A 96 -11.22 -2.89 1.36
C VAL A 96 -9.87 -2.79 2.03
N LEU A 97 -8.85 -2.51 1.23
CA LEU A 97 -7.47 -2.33 1.68
C LEU A 97 -7.08 -0.87 1.64
N ASN A 98 -6.23 -0.47 2.58
CA ASN A 98 -5.68 0.86 2.66
C ASN A 98 -4.19 0.82 2.35
N LEU A 99 -3.76 1.85 1.63
CA LEU A 99 -2.36 2.19 1.44
C LEU A 99 -2.20 3.63 1.89
N ILE A 100 -1.22 3.87 2.75
CA ILE A 100 -0.97 5.17 3.37
C ILE A 100 0.48 5.53 3.17
N VAL A 101 0.70 6.76 2.74
CA VAL A 101 2.02 7.33 2.49
C VAL A 101 2.17 8.58 3.32
N TRP A 102 3.20 8.60 4.16
CA TRP A 102 3.66 9.80 4.83
C TRP A 102 4.95 10.28 4.18
N THR A 103 5.06 11.58 3.95
CA THR A 103 6.30 12.21 3.50
C THR A 103 6.76 13.29 4.48
N PHE A 104 8.03 13.23 4.85
CA PHE A 104 8.64 14.11 5.84
C PHE A 104 9.92 14.76 5.29
N ASP A 105 10.30 15.91 5.83
CA ASP A 105 11.69 16.35 5.78
C ASP A 105 12.59 15.39 6.56
N ASP A 106 13.77 15.05 6.04
CA ASP A 106 14.72 14.09 6.61
C ASP A 106 15.53 14.68 7.80
N THR A 107 14.83 15.26 8.77
CA THR A 107 15.38 15.72 10.05
C THR A 107 15.44 14.57 11.06
N SER A 108 16.26 14.68 12.11
CA SER A 108 16.37 13.63 13.13
C SER A 108 15.05 13.36 13.86
N GLU A 109 14.24 14.40 14.12
CA GLU A 109 12.94 14.26 14.77
C GLU A 109 11.92 13.54 13.88
N ASN A 110 11.83 13.93 12.60
CA ASN A 110 10.93 13.26 11.66
C ASN A 110 11.37 11.83 11.35
N GLU A 111 12.68 11.59 11.28
CA GLU A 111 13.26 10.26 11.13
C GLU A 111 12.87 9.35 12.29
N GLN A 112 12.86 9.87 13.52
CA GLN A 112 12.35 9.16 14.70
C GLN A 112 10.86 8.84 14.54
N ILE A 113 10.03 9.77 14.07
CA ILE A 113 8.59 9.55 13.82
C ILE A 113 8.36 8.46 12.77
N VAL A 114 9.10 8.50 11.65
CA VAL A 114 9.04 7.46 10.63
C VAL A 114 9.34 6.08 11.23
N ARG A 115 10.39 5.96 12.05
CA ARG A 115 10.74 4.70 12.71
C ARG A 115 9.66 4.23 13.69
N MET A 116 9.08 5.13 14.49
CA MET A 116 8.00 4.81 15.43
C MET A 116 6.77 4.25 14.72
N ILE A 117 6.34 4.90 13.63
CA ILE A 117 5.20 4.43 12.83
C ILE A 117 5.53 3.09 12.17
N ALA A 118 6.74 2.96 11.61
CA ALA A 118 7.17 1.74 10.94
C ALA A 118 7.23 0.53 11.86
N ASP A 119 7.79 0.69 13.06
CA ASP A 119 7.79 -0.35 14.09
C ASP A 119 6.35 -0.73 14.48
N SER A 120 5.48 0.24 14.75
CA SER A 120 4.09 -0.03 15.11
C SER A 120 3.34 -0.78 13.99
N ALA A 121 3.61 -0.46 12.73
CA ALA A 121 3.08 -1.21 11.59
C ALA A 121 3.62 -2.65 11.55
N ILE A 122 4.93 -2.86 11.75
CA ILE A 122 5.53 -4.21 11.80
C ILE A 122 4.95 -5.04 12.94
N GLN A 123 4.82 -4.47 14.14
CA GLN A 123 4.20 -5.11 15.30
C GLN A 123 2.75 -5.52 15.01
N SER A 124 2.04 -4.72 14.21
CA SER A 124 0.70 -5.04 13.72
C SER A 124 0.70 -6.15 12.68
N PHE A 125 1.70 -6.24 11.80
CA PHE A 125 1.84 -7.36 10.84
C PHE A 125 2.06 -8.69 11.57
N LEU A 126 2.78 -8.64 12.68
CA LEU A 126 3.08 -9.78 13.56
C LEU A 126 1.93 -10.13 14.50
N ASN A 127 0.82 -9.37 14.49
CA ASN A 127 -0.29 -9.50 15.43
C ASN A 127 0.13 -9.37 16.91
N GLN A 128 1.23 -8.67 17.19
CA GLN A 128 1.71 -8.41 18.55
C GLN A 128 1.09 -7.13 19.13
N ASP A 129 0.78 -6.15 18.28
CA ASP A 129 0.15 -4.89 18.66
C ASP A 129 -0.82 -4.41 17.57
N ALA A 130 -2.10 -4.30 17.91
CA ALA A 130 -3.16 -3.92 16.97
C ALA A 130 -3.39 -2.40 16.85
N ARG A 131 -2.66 -1.56 17.60
CA ARG A 131 -2.90 -0.10 17.65
C ARG A 131 -2.81 0.57 16.29
N PHE A 132 -1.84 0.19 15.45
CA PHE A 132 -1.71 0.73 14.10
C PHE A 132 -2.94 0.40 13.24
N ASN A 133 -3.31 -0.88 13.15
CA ASN A 133 -4.51 -1.31 12.41
C ASN A 133 -5.79 -0.64 12.94
N HIS A 134 -5.94 -0.54 14.26
CA HIS A 134 -7.08 0.12 14.88
C HIS A 134 -7.16 1.61 14.52
N MET A 135 -6.02 2.31 14.52
CA MET A 135 -5.93 3.70 14.09
C MET A 135 -6.34 3.86 12.62
N ILE A 136 -5.89 2.98 11.72
CA ILE A 136 -6.32 3.04 10.30
C ILE A 136 -7.83 2.81 10.17
N GLU A 137 -8.36 1.80 10.86
CA GLU A 137 -9.78 1.44 10.80
C GLU A 137 -10.69 2.56 11.31
N THR A 138 -10.23 3.32 12.30
CA THR A 138 -11.02 4.41 12.91
C THR A 138 -10.83 5.74 12.20
N ALA A 139 -9.63 6.04 11.71
CA ALA A 139 -9.32 7.29 11.04
C ALA A 139 -9.90 7.38 9.63
N ILE A 140 -10.11 6.25 8.93
CA ILE A 140 -10.58 6.26 7.54
C ILE A 140 -12.03 5.78 7.47
N SER A 141 -12.93 6.67 7.10
CA SER A 141 -14.37 6.39 6.98
C SER A 141 -14.90 6.73 5.60
N PHE A 142 -16.02 6.14 5.20
CA PHE A 142 -16.72 6.59 4.01
C PHE A 142 -17.26 8.01 4.20
N HIS A 143 -17.22 8.80 3.14
CA HIS A 143 -17.79 10.13 3.13
C HIS A 143 -18.64 10.27 1.87
N GLN A 144 -19.95 10.45 2.03
CA GLN A 144 -20.87 10.45 0.90
C GLN A 144 -20.74 9.15 0.07
N LEU A 145 -21.21 9.16 -1.18
CA LEU A 145 -21.11 7.99 -2.07
C LEU A 145 -19.72 7.89 -2.70
N GLU A 146 -19.25 8.96 -3.31
CA GLU A 146 -18.09 8.94 -4.20
C GLU A 146 -16.75 9.19 -3.50
N GLU A 147 -16.75 9.25 -2.17
CA GLU A 147 -15.63 9.73 -1.37
C GLU A 147 -15.38 8.90 -0.10
N PHE A 148 -14.17 9.04 0.44
CA PHE A 148 -13.80 8.65 1.80
C PHE A 148 -13.13 9.82 2.49
N LYS A 149 -13.21 9.91 3.82
CA LYS A 149 -12.55 10.96 4.59
C LYS A 149 -11.58 10.35 5.59
N VAL A 150 -10.48 11.05 5.80
CA VAL A 150 -9.46 10.72 6.80
C VAL A 150 -9.56 11.71 7.96
N ASP A 151 -9.62 11.20 9.18
CA ASP A 151 -9.58 11.98 10.42
C ASP A 151 -8.12 12.20 10.82
N MET A 152 -7.59 13.40 10.51
CA MET A 152 -6.22 13.79 10.85
C MET A 152 -5.97 13.89 12.35
N GLU A 153 -7.01 14.17 13.15
CA GLU A 153 -6.84 14.29 14.60
C GLU A 153 -6.50 12.92 15.19
N LEU A 154 -7.18 11.86 14.75
CA LEU A 154 -6.88 10.49 15.16
C LEU A 154 -5.47 10.03 14.73
N ILE A 155 -5.02 10.40 13.53
CA ILE A 155 -3.64 10.13 13.07
C ILE A 155 -2.63 10.84 13.99
N ASN A 156 -2.84 12.12 14.28
CA ASN A 156 -1.93 12.91 15.12
C ASN A 156 -1.91 12.41 16.57
N GLN A 157 -3.08 12.11 17.15
CA GLN A 157 -3.19 11.52 18.48
C GLN A 157 -2.42 10.19 18.57
N PHE A 158 -2.50 9.34 17.55
CA PHE A 158 -1.72 8.10 17.49
C PHE A 158 -0.21 8.37 17.49
N ILE A 159 0.27 9.32 16.68
CA ILE A 159 1.71 9.64 16.64
C ILE A 159 2.18 10.22 17.98
N GLU A 160 1.40 11.07 18.62
CA GLU A 160 1.72 11.61 19.95
C GLU A 160 1.74 10.54 21.05
N ASN A 161 0.82 9.57 20.97
CA ASN A 161 0.84 8.41 21.86
C ASN A 161 2.11 7.56 21.65
N LEU A 162 2.50 7.30 20.39
CA LEU A 162 3.76 6.61 20.09
C LEU A 162 4.97 7.36 20.67
N LYS A 163 5.04 8.68 20.51
CA LYS A 163 6.14 9.48 21.07
C LYS A 163 6.30 9.25 22.58
N THR A 164 5.19 9.17 23.31
CA THR A 164 5.20 8.95 24.76
C THR A 164 5.79 7.59 25.13
N ASP A 165 5.40 6.53 24.42
CA ASP A 165 5.91 5.17 24.67
C ASP A 165 7.41 5.05 24.36
N TYR A 166 7.84 5.75 23.32
CA TYR A 166 9.17 5.66 22.78
C TYR A 166 10.21 6.55 23.49
N GLN A 167 9.78 7.59 24.22
CA GLN A 167 10.66 8.42 25.03
C GLN A 167 11.52 7.59 26.01
N GLN A 168 11.06 6.39 26.41
CA GLN A 168 11.80 5.50 27.30
C GLN A 168 12.82 4.59 26.57
N ILE A 169 12.80 4.50 25.25
CA ILE A 169 13.53 3.45 24.48
C ILE A 169 14.78 4.01 23.75
N PHE A 170 14.82 5.30 23.44
CA PHE A 170 15.87 5.91 22.59
C PHE A 170 17.21 6.26 23.29
N LEU A 171 17.55 5.63 24.41
CA LEU A 171 18.76 5.98 25.18
C LEU A 171 20.05 5.27 24.72
N ASP A 172 19.95 4.18 23.95
CA ASP A 172 21.12 3.38 23.58
C ASP A 172 21.51 3.60 22.13
N ASN A 173 22.53 4.46 21.93
CA ASN A 173 23.30 4.56 20.68
C ASN A 173 24.14 3.27 20.50
N ALA A 174 23.48 2.15 20.21
CA ALA A 174 24.15 0.93 19.83
C ALA A 174 24.83 1.13 18.47
N GLU A 175 26.07 0.68 18.35
CA GLU A 175 26.85 0.76 17.12
C GLU A 175 26.20 -0.15 16.05
N ILE A 176 25.55 0.47 15.05
CA ILE A 176 24.88 -0.26 13.97
C ILE A 176 25.92 -0.69 12.94
N LYS A 177 25.84 -1.96 12.53
CA LYS A 177 26.50 -2.41 11.30
C LYS A 177 25.70 -1.89 10.11
N TYR A 178 26.22 -0.86 9.44
CA TYR A 178 25.64 -0.27 8.21
C TYR A 178 25.75 -1.15 6.96
N LYS A 179 25.85 -2.47 7.16
CA LYS A 179 25.81 -3.46 6.09
C LYS A 179 24.36 -3.74 5.73
N TYR A 180 24.05 -3.86 4.44
CA TYR A 180 22.74 -4.32 4.00
C TYR A 180 22.41 -5.74 4.49
N LEU A 181 21.11 -6.03 4.62
CA LEU A 181 20.55 -7.35 4.88
C LEU A 181 19.33 -7.54 3.99
N ILE A 182 19.36 -8.56 3.13
CA ILE A 182 18.23 -8.93 2.27
C ILE A 182 17.99 -10.42 2.47
N GLU A 183 16.81 -10.78 2.99
CA GLU A 183 16.48 -12.14 3.42
C GLU A 183 15.04 -12.51 3.07
N THR A 184 14.72 -13.81 3.19
CA THR A 184 13.33 -14.27 3.09
C THR A 184 12.52 -13.72 4.28
N LYS A 185 11.35 -13.15 4.01
CA LYS A 185 10.48 -12.61 5.07
C LYS A 185 10.09 -13.71 6.07
N SER A 186 10.24 -13.42 7.36
CA SER A 186 9.85 -14.29 8.47
C SER A 186 9.52 -13.44 9.70
N ASP A 187 8.71 -13.98 10.62
CA ASP A 187 8.33 -13.26 11.84
C ASP A 187 9.56 -12.87 12.68
N GLN A 188 10.55 -13.78 12.77
CA GLN A 188 11.82 -13.51 13.46
C GLN A 188 12.56 -12.30 12.89
N TYR A 189 12.70 -12.20 11.57
CA TYR A 189 13.40 -11.07 10.96
C TYR A 189 12.63 -9.75 11.09
N LEU A 190 11.29 -9.82 11.11
CA LEU A 190 10.47 -8.64 11.37
C LEU A 190 10.58 -8.18 12.84
N ASP A 191 10.62 -9.10 13.79
CA ASP A 191 10.91 -8.79 15.20
C ASP A 191 12.29 -8.13 15.36
N GLU A 192 13.32 -8.67 14.70
CA GLU A 192 14.67 -8.09 14.68
C GLU A 192 14.69 -6.70 14.05
N LEU A 193 14.00 -6.50 12.92
CA LEU A 193 13.86 -5.20 12.26
C LEU A 193 13.14 -4.18 13.15
N SER A 194 12.04 -4.59 13.80
CA SER A 194 11.32 -3.77 14.78
C SER A 194 12.24 -3.34 15.93
N ALA A 195 13.01 -4.28 16.48
CA ALA A 195 13.99 -3.98 17.52
C ALA A 195 15.10 -3.03 17.03
N GLU A 196 15.55 -3.17 15.77
CA GLU A 196 16.51 -2.26 15.14
C GLU A 196 15.92 -0.85 14.98
N LEU A 197 14.72 -0.70 14.40
CA LEU A 197 14.07 0.61 14.21
C LEU A 197 13.88 1.36 15.54
N ARG A 198 13.61 0.64 16.63
CA ARG A 198 13.50 1.22 17.98
C ARG A 198 14.81 1.77 18.54
N LYS A 199 15.95 1.16 18.19
CA LYS A 199 17.26 1.48 18.80
C LYS A 199 18.15 2.32 17.90
N SER A 200 17.90 2.30 16.60
CA SER A 200 18.89 2.65 15.59
C SER A 200 18.35 3.65 14.59
N HIS A 201 19.13 4.70 14.33
CA HIS A 201 18.81 5.66 13.27
C HIS A 201 18.89 4.99 11.89
N LEU A 202 18.02 5.42 10.98
CA LEU A 202 18.11 5.09 9.56
C LEU A 202 19.43 5.61 8.99
N PRO A 203 20.22 4.77 8.31
CA PRO A 203 21.56 5.13 7.88
C PRO A 203 21.50 6.24 6.84
N LYS A 204 22.22 7.34 7.04
CA LYS A 204 22.44 8.36 6.00
C LYS A 204 23.34 7.86 4.85
N LYS A 205 24.03 6.74 5.09
CA LYS A 205 24.91 6.07 4.13
C LYS A 205 25.05 4.59 4.51
N TRP A 206 25.00 3.68 3.54
CA TRP A 206 25.13 2.24 3.79
C TRP A 206 25.87 1.52 2.66
N ASP A 207 26.48 0.40 3.01
CA ASP A 207 27.04 -0.53 2.04
C ASP A 207 25.91 -1.41 1.50
N SER A 208 25.73 -1.42 0.18
CA SER A 208 24.71 -2.20 -0.51
C SER A 208 25.32 -3.25 -1.45
N TYR A 209 24.48 -4.08 -2.07
CA TYR A 209 24.92 -5.12 -2.99
C TYR A 209 25.76 -4.61 -4.17
N ASN A 210 25.46 -3.40 -4.68
CA ASN A 210 26.12 -2.81 -5.85
C ASN A 210 26.95 -1.55 -5.52
N GLY A 211 27.34 -1.38 -4.25
CA GLY A 211 28.22 -0.29 -3.80
C GLY A 211 27.62 0.52 -2.66
N GLU A 212 28.24 1.65 -2.36
CA GLU A 212 27.76 2.55 -1.32
C GLU A 212 26.56 3.39 -1.80
N LYS A 213 25.59 3.59 -0.91
CA LYS A 213 24.41 4.44 -1.15
C LYS A 213 24.32 5.54 -0.10
N LYS A 214 23.71 6.67 -0.48
CA LYS A 214 23.43 7.83 0.38
C LYS A 214 21.94 8.21 0.36
N ASP A 215 21.32 7.99 -0.80
CA ASP A 215 19.87 8.04 -1.02
C ASP A 215 19.42 6.73 -1.67
N GLY A 216 18.12 6.44 -1.54
CA GLY A 216 17.52 5.22 -2.06
C GLY A 216 16.57 4.56 -1.06
N VAL A 217 16.29 3.29 -1.33
CA VAL A 217 15.36 2.49 -0.55
C VAL A 217 16.05 1.93 0.68
N LEU A 218 15.53 2.25 1.85
CA LEU A 218 16.11 1.89 3.14
C LEU A 218 15.52 0.59 3.66
N VAL A 219 14.19 0.51 3.74
CA VAL A 219 13.49 -0.66 4.29
C VAL A 219 12.43 -1.11 3.30
N VAL A 220 12.35 -2.41 3.04
CA VAL A 220 11.25 -3.04 2.32
C VAL A 220 10.84 -4.30 3.07
N VAL A 221 9.57 -4.39 3.42
CA VAL A 221 8.91 -5.61 3.89
C VAL A 221 7.74 -5.85 2.96
N THR A 222 7.71 -6.99 2.29
CA THR A 222 6.57 -7.35 1.42
C THR A 222 6.42 -8.85 1.30
N ASP A 223 5.27 -9.33 0.85
CA ASP A 223 5.07 -10.77 0.62
C ASP A 223 5.67 -11.21 -0.72
N TYR A 224 5.47 -10.44 -1.78
CA TYR A 224 5.78 -10.87 -3.13
C TYR A 224 6.36 -9.74 -3.98
N LEU A 225 7.46 -10.05 -4.67
CA LEU A 225 8.09 -9.17 -5.65
C LEU A 225 7.82 -9.67 -7.06
N SER A 226 7.46 -8.77 -7.97
CA SER A 226 7.32 -9.08 -9.40
C SER A 226 8.64 -9.55 -10.03
N ASN A 227 9.76 -9.08 -9.51
CA ASN A 227 11.11 -9.55 -9.83
C ASN A 227 11.84 -9.92 -8.53
N ASN A 228 12.15 -11.20 -8.35
CA ASN A 228 12.76 -11.72 -7.13
C ASN A 228 14.17 -11.19 -6.80
N THR A 229 14.88 -10.62 -7.78
CA THR A 229 16.22 -10.02 -7.57
C THR A 229 16.19 -8.52 -7.31
N ILE A 230 15.01 -7.89 -7.38
CA ILE A 230 14.89 -6.43 -7.42
C ILE A 230 15.47 -5.73 -6.20
N LEU A 231 15.34 -6.29 -4.99
CA LEU A 231 15.85 -5.67 -3.77
C LEU A 231 17.39 -5.55 -3.78
N HIS A 232 18.08 -6.52 -4.39
CA HIS A 232 19.52 -6.47 -4.57
C HIS A 232 19.92 -5.44 -5.62
N ASN A 233 19.19 -5.38 -6.74
CA ASN A 233 19.50 -4.47 -7.84
C ASN A 233 19.24 -3.00 -7.48
N VAL A 234 18.18 -2.74 -6.71
CA VAL A 234 17.85 -1.43 -6.13
C VAL A 234 18.78 -1.07 -4.96
N ALA A 235 19.50 -2.06 -4.42
CA ALA A 235 20.47 -1.89 -3.34
C ALA A 235 19.84 -1.42 -2.01
N VAL A 236 18.75 -2.08 -1.64
CA VAL A 236 18.01 -1.86 -0.39
C VAL A 236 18.89 -2.12 0.83
N TRP A 237 18.73 -1.33 1.90
CA TRP A 237 19.47 -1.54 3.16
C TRP A 237 18.90 -2.71 3.99
N ARG A 238 17.58 -2.78 4.19
CA ARG A 238 16.85 -3.88 4.83
C ARG A 238 15.74 -4.36 3.91
N GLY A 239 15.84 -5.57 3.37
CA GLY A 239 14.87 -6.10 2.41
C GLY A 239 14.36 -7.47 2.82
N PHE A 240 13.04 -7.62 2.97
CA PHE A 240 12.41 -8.87 3.37
C PHE A 240 11.25 -9.18 2.44
N ALA A 241 11.35 -10.28 1.68
CA ALA A 241 10.27 -10.78 0.83
C ALA A 241 10.25 -12.31 0.74
N ASN A 242 9.07 -12.93 0.58
CA ASN A 242 8.97 -14.41 0.60
C ASN A 242 9.66 -15.07 -0.61
N ASN A 243 9.81 -14.33 -1.72
CA ASN A 243 10.34 -14.85 -2.98
C ASN A 243 11.68 -14.25 -3.38
N VAL A 244 12.40 -13.56 -2.49
CA VAL A 244 13.67 -12.88 -2.82
C VAL A 244 14.77 -13.87 -3.22
N GLN A 245 15.62 -13.48 -4.18
CA GLN A 245 16.76 -14.26 -4.65
C GLN A 245 17.97 -13.37 -4.91
N GLU A 246 19.17 -13.86 -4.59
CA GLU A 246 20.40 -13.18 -4.94
C GLU A 246 20.64 -13.21 -6.47
N PRO A 247 21.07 -12.11 -7.10
CA PRO A 247 21.47 -12.10 -8.50
C PRO A 247 22.64 -13.04 -8.77
N VAL A 248 22.60 -13.75 -9.90
CA VAL A 248 23.70 -14.61 -10.35
C VAL A 248 24.90 -13.74 -10.71
N LYS A 249 25.96 -13.77 -9.89
CA LYS A 249 27.23 -13.11 -10.20
C LYS A 249 27.90 -13.84 -11.37
N ILE A 250 27.81 -13.29 -12.57
CA ILE A 250 28.57 -13.78 -13.72
C ILE A 250 30.05 -13.53 -13.43
N LYS A 251 30.77 -14.57 -13.03
CA LYS A 251 32.24 -14.55 -12.98
C LYS A 251 32.73 -14.48 -14.41
N ILE A 252 32.92 -13.27 -14.94
CA ILE A 252 33.66 -13.10 -16.20
C ILE A 252 35.05 -13.67 -15.93
N PRO A 253 35.50 -14.73 -16.64
CA PRO A 253 36.85 -15.21 -16.50
C PRO A 253 37.78 -14.03 -16.76
N LYS A 254 38.65 -13.71 -15.79
CA LYS A 254 39.75 -12.77 -16.04
C LYS A 254 40.50 -13.31 -17.26
N ILE A 255 40.34 -12.65 -18.40
CA ILE A 255 41.26 -12.81 -19.51
C ILE A 255 42.57 -12.26 -18.96
N GLU A 256 43.45 -13.15 -18.50
CA GLU A 256 44.82 -12.79 -18.18
C GLU A 256 45.38 -12.07 -19.42
N PRO A 257 45.97 -10.87 -19.26
CA PRO A 257 46.56 -10.18 -20.38
C PRO A 257 47.63 -11.09 -20.97
N GLN A 258 47.32 -11.68 -22.14
CA GLN A 258 48.28 -12.44 -22.90
C GLN A 258 49.48 -11.53 -23.11
N LYS A 259 50.58 -11.95 -22.49
CA LYS A 259 51.90 -11.37 -22.61
C LYS A 259 52.16 -11.20 -24.12
N LYS A 260 52.25 -9.95 -24.59
CA LYS A 260 52.62 -9.65 -25.97
C LYS A 260 53.96 -10.34 -26.26
N THR A 261 53.93 -11.38 -27.08
CA THR A 261 55.09 -11.81 -27.84
C THR A 261 54.89 -11.30 -29.26
N GLU A 262 55.73 -10.36 -29.65
CA GLU A 262 55.84 -9.85 -31.01
C GLU A 262 56.43 -10.89 -31.98
N THR A 263 56.11 -10.70 -33.27
CA THR A 263 56.69 -11.28 -34.51
C THR A 263 56.38 -12.76 -34.81
N GLN A 264 55.89 -13.20 -35.99
CA GLN A 264 55.85 -12.69 -37.37
C GLN A 264 54.72 -13.41 -38.20
N PRO A 265 54.48 -13.09 -39.49
CA PRO A 265 53.16 -13.22 -40.15
C PRO A 265 52.91 -14.44 -41.05
N LEU A 266 51.61 -14.68 -41.26
CA LEU A 266 50.88 -15.50 -42.26
C LEU A 266 51.12 -17.02 -42.29
N GLU A 267 50.07 -17.76 -41.91
CA GLU A 267 49.51 -18.77 -42.82
C GLU A 267 47.99 -18.87 -42.62
N ILE A 268 47.26 -18.71 -43.72
CA ILE A 268 45.80 -18.81 -43.80
C ILE A 268 45.46 -20.30 -43.75
N GLN A 269 44.74 -20.75 -42.73
CA GLN A 269 43.99 -22.01 -42.80
C GLN A 269 42.55 -21.78 -42.35
N GLU A 270 41.67 -21.97 -43.33
CA GLU A 270 40.23 -21.94 -43.24
C GLU A 270 39.73 -22.83 -42.11
N THR A 271 39.11 -22.23 -41.09
CA THR A 271 38.25 -22.99 -40.18
C THR A 271 36.80 -22.82 -40.64
N GLN A 272 36.26 -23.93 -41.10
CA GLN A 272 34.94 -24.16 -41.65
C GLN A 272 33.81 -23.46 -40.86
N GLU A 273 33.02 -22.65 -41.58
CA GLU A 273 31.64 -22.31 -41.20
C GLU A 273 30.82 -23.62 -41.09
N ARG A 274 30.58 -24.10 -39.87
CA ARG A 274 29.43 -24.99 -39.63
C ARG A 274 28.19 -24.12 -39.37
N LYS A 275 27.46 -23.84 -40.46
CA LYS A 275 26.06 -23.42 -40.41
C LYS A 275 25.25 -24.45 -39.64
N ASN A 276 24.88 -24.13 -38.41
CA ASN A 276 23.93 -24.94 -37.66
C ASN A 276 22.51 -24.53 -38.10
N HIS A 277 22.04 -25.18 -39.16
CA HIS A 277 20.63 -25.18 -39.57
C HIS A 277 19.79 -25.75 -38.42
N LYS A 278 19.12 -24.88 -37.65
CA LYS A 278 17.98 -25.30 -36.82
C LYS A 278 16.74 -25.31 -37.71
N ASN A 279 16.29 -26.49 -38.08
CA ASN A 279 15.03 -26.72 -38.78
C ASN A 279 13.89 -25.97 -38.06
N PRO A 280 13.08 -25.14 -38.74
CA PRO A 280 11.98 -24.38 -38.11
C PRO A 280 10.74 -25.23 -37.79
N LEU A 281 10.81 -26.56 -37.99
CA LEU A 281 9.69 -27.47 -37.84
C LEU A 281 9.06 -27.51 -36.42
N PRO A 282 9.79 -27.42 -35.28
CA PRO A 282 9.15 -27.46 -33.98
C PRO A 282 8.45 -26.13 -33.61
N LEU A 283 8.86 -25.00 -34.20
CA LEU A 283 8.25 -23.69 -33.94
C LEU A 283 6.86 -23.57 -34.60
N LEU A 284 6.71 -24.07 -35.83
CA LEU A 284 5.43 -24.05 -36.56
C LEU A 284 4.36 -24.93 -35.90
N LEU A 285 4.75 -26.07 -35.32
CA LEU A 285 3.83 -26.94 -34.57
C LEU A 285 3.31 -26.27 -33.29
N ILE A 286 4.17 -25.56 -32.55
CA ILE A 286 3.78 -24.83 -31.34
C ILE A 286 2.80 -23.70 -31.69
N VAL A 287 3.08 -22.93 -32.75
CA VAL A 287 2.18 -21.85 -33.21
C VAL A 287 0.83 -22.43 -33.67
N GLY A 288 0.83 -23.57 -34.37
CA GLY A 288 -0.40 -24.25 -34.79
C GLY A 288 -1.30 -24.68 -33.62
N ILE A 289 -0.71 -25.22 -32.56
CA ILE A 289 -1.47 -25.64 -31.35
C ILE A 289 -2.08 -24.43 -30.65
N ILE A 290 -1.35 -23.31 -30.55
CA ILE A 290 -1.85 -22.08 -29.92
C ILE A 290 -3.05 -21.51 -30.69
N VAL A 291 -2.99 -21.49 -32.02
CA VAL A 291 -4.10 -21.00 -32.86
C VAL A 291 -5.35 -21.87 -32.70
N ILE A 292 -5.19 -23.20 -32.64
CA ILE A 292 -6.31 -24.12 -32.43
C ILE A 292 -6.95 -23.90 -31.05
N LEU A 293 -6.15 -23.72 -30.00
CA LEU A 293 -6.66 -23.44 -28.65
C LEU A 293 -7.45 -22.13 -28.57
N ILE A 294 -6.99 -21.07 -29.25
CA ILE A 294 -7.70 -19.79 -29.32
C ILE A 294 -9.05 -19.97 -30.04
N ILE A 295 -9.08 -20.71 -31.16
CA ILE A 295 -10.32 -20.97 -31.89
C ILE A 295 -11.32 -21.76 -31.03
N VAL A 296 -10.87 -22.79 -30.30
CA VAL A 296 -11.73 -23.55 -29.39
C VAL A 296 -12.28 -22.65 -28.28
N LEU A 297 -11.45 -21.79 -27.68
CA LEU A 297 -11.87 -20.87 -26.63
C LEU A 297 -12.95 -19.88 -27.13
N VAL A 298 -12.77 -19.34 -28.34
CA VAL A 298 -13.74 -18.44 -28.96
C VAL A 298 -15.06 -19.16 -29.26
N VAL A 299 -15.02 -20.39 -29.79
CA VAL A 299 -16.24 -21.18 -30.07
C VAL A 299 -17.00 -21.54 -28.79
N VAL A 300 -16.29 -21.88 -27.71
CA VAL A 300 -16.91 -22.16 -26.40
C VAL A 300 -17.58 -20.91 -25.84
N ASN A 301 -16.90 -19.76 -25.89
CA ASN A 301 -17.48 -18.48 -25.44
C ASN A 301 -18.67 -18.04 -26.28
N MET A 302 -18.65 -18.27 -27.60
CA MET A 302 -19.79 -17.94 -28.46
C MET A 302 -21.02 -18.82 -28.19
N LYS A 303 -20.83 -20.08 -27.75
CA LYS A 303 -21.96 -20.96 -27.38
C LYS A 303 -22.60 -20.59 -26.04
N GLN A 304 -21.82 -20.07 -25.08
CA GLN A 304 -22.32 -19.62 -23.78
C GLN A 304 -23.25 -18.39 -23.87
N LEU A 305 -23.09 -17.55 -24.91
CA LEU A 305 -23.91 -16.36 -25.12
C LEU A 305 -25.34 -16.63 -25.65
N LYS A 306 -25.71 -17.88 -25.94
CA LYS A 306 -27.02 -18.22 -26.57
C LYS A 306 -28.06 -18.83 -25.63
N ILE A 307 -27.81 -18.94 -24.32
CA ILE A 307 -28.77 -19.54 -23.38
C ILE A 307 -28.95 -18.65 -22.15
N GLN A 308 -29.81 -17.64 -22.27
CA GLN A 308 -30.62 -17.17 -21.15
C GLN A 308 -31.96 -16.63 -21.71
N PRO A 309 -33.06 -17.38 -21.58
CA PRO A 309 -34.39 -16.81 -21.73
C PRO A 309 -34.68 -15.94 -20.49
N GLN A 310 -34.92 -14.64 -20.69
CA GLN A 310 -35.46 -13.77 -19.65
C GLN A 310 -36.85 -14.26 -19.25
N LYS A 311 -36.99 -14.74 -18.02
CA LYS A 311 -38.28 -14.96 -17.35
C LYS A 311 -38.76 -13.60 -16.85
N ILE A 312 -39.74 -13.02 -17.53
CA ILE A 312 -40.45 -11.82 -17.05
C ILE A 312 -41.36 -12.29 -15.90
N GLU A 313 -41.05 -11.84 -14.69
CA GLU A 313 -41.89 -12.03 -13.51
C GLU A 313 -42.84 -10.84 -13.40
N ALA A 314 -44.15 -11.12 -13.41
CA ALA A 314 -45.21 -10.13 -13.39
C ALA A 314 -45.33 -9.47 -12.01
N THR A 315 -45.43 -8.14 -12.02
CA THR A 315 -45.73 -7.30 -10.85
C THR A 315 -47.14 -7.61 -10.30
N PRO A 316 -47.35 -7.75 -8.98
CA PRO A 316 -48.69 -7.92 -8.41
C PRO A 316 -49.50 -6.62 -8.51
N GLN A 317 -50.71 -6.71 -9.07
CA GLN A 317 -51.72 -5.65 -9.03
C GLN A 317 -52.24 -5.46 -7.61
N GLU A 318 -52.25 -4.21 -7.13
CA GLU A 318 -53.02 -3.79 -5.96
C GLU A 318 -54.52 -3.96 -6.24
N THR A 319 -55.18 -4.72 -5.39
CA THR A 319 -56.63 -4.90 -5.38
C THR A 319 -57.27 -3.75 -4.63
N VAL A 320 -58.05 -2.94 -5.35
CA VAL A 320 -58.91 -1.89 -4.80
C VAL A 320 -60.14 -2.53 -4.16
N THR A 321 -60.38 -2.24 -2.88
CA THR A 321 -61.63 -2.56 -2.17
C THR A 321 -62.43 -1.27 -1.94
N PRO A 322 -63.77 -1.25 -2.10
CA PRO A 322 -64.56 -0.02 -2.18
C PRO A 322 -64.85 0.58 -0.79
N GLN A 323 -64.88 1.92 -0.75
CA GLN A 323 -65.39 2.71 0.37
C GLN A 323 -66.93 2.62 0.42
N THR A 324 -67.46 2.21 1.57
CA THR A 324 -68.86 2.39 1.93
C THR A 324 -69.00 3.69 2.72
N GLU A 325 -69.93 4.50 2.24
CA GLU A 325 -70.36 5.81 2.71
C GLU A 325 -71.42 5.64 3.81
N GLU A 326 -71.23 6.22 5.00
CA GLU A 326 -72.34 6.50 5.92
C GLU A 326 -72.11 7.78 6.76
N LYS A 327 -72.86 8.80 6.34
CA LYS A 327 -73.48 9.98 6.99
C LYS A 327 -73.16 10.37 8.46
N PRO A 328 -73.09 11.69 8.77
CA PRO A 328 -72.82 12.22 10.12
C PRO A 328 -74.09 12.57 10.92
N GLU A 329 -74.01 12.53 12.25
CA GLU A 329 -74.99 13.14 13.16
C GLU A 329 -74.30 13.84 14.36
N LEU A 330 -74.67 15.11 14.56
CA LEU A 330 -74.35 16.03 15.67
C LEU A 330 -74.85 15.48 17.02
N LEU A 331 -74.29 15.71 18.21
CA LEU A 331 -74.15 16.91 19.09
C LEU A 331 -73.73 16.26 20.45
N GLN A 332 -72.90 16.79 21.36
CA GLN A 332 -73.10 18.02 22.13
C GLN A 332 -71.90 18.22 23.10
N GLU A 333 -71.32 19.42 23.01
CA GLU A 333 -70.88 20.34 24.08
C GLU A 333 -70.77 19.83 25.54
N LYS A 334 -69.58 20.00 26.15
CA LYS A 334 -69.49 20.60 27.50
C LYS A 334 -68.16 21.32 27.70
N MET A 335 -68.27 22.65 27.83
CA MET A 335 -67.24 23.55 28.34
C MET A 335 -66.86 23.21 29.78
N LEU A 336 -65.60 23.47 30.16
CA LEU A 336 -65.30 24.41 31.26
C LEU A 336 -63.84 24.90 31.16
N THR A 337 -63.70 26.22 31.21
CA THR A 337 -62.50 27.05 31.17
C THR A 337 -61.87 27.26 32.56
N PRO A 338 -60.71 27.96 32.67
CA PRO A 338 -59.68 27.73 33.68
C PRO A 338 -59.75 28.69 34.88
N GLN A 339 -58.96 28.41 35.92
CA GLN A 339 -58.62 29.38 36.96
C GLN A 339 -57.12 29.45 37.25
N THR A 340 -56.71 30.71 37.30
CA THR A 340 -55.44 31.38 37.61
C THR A 340 -55.01 31.24 39.07
N GLU A 341 -53.69 31.24 39.33
CA GLU A 341 -52.96 31.91 40.45
C GLU A 341 -51.47 31.50 40.33
N GLN A 342 -50.51 32.34 39.88
CA GLN A 342 -49.84 33.51 40.48
C GLN A 342 -49.13 33.30 41.83
N GLN A 343 -47.89 33.83 41.87
CA GLN A 343 -46.96 34.07 43.01
C GLN A 343 -46.08 32.88 43.48
N GLU A 344 -44.81 33.00 43.85
CA GLU A 344 -43.84 34.11 43.95
C GLU A 344 -42.43 33.50 44.15
N ILE A 345 -41.43 34.15 43.57
CA ILE A 345 -40.11 34.52 44.13
C ILE A 345 -39.49 33.57 45.19
N LEU A 346 -38.29 33.02 44.88
CA LEU A 346 -37.11 33.22 45.74
C LEU A 346 -35.80 32.88 45.01
N GLN A 347 -34.96 33.91 44.91
CA GLN A 347 -33.53 33.79 44.63
C GLN A 347 -32.83 32.99 45.74
N PHE A 348 -31.74 32.30 45.41
CA PHE A 348 -30.50 32.44 46.18
C PHE A 348 -29.26 32.15 45.30
N GLN A 349 -28.38 33.15 45.27
CA GLN A 349 -27.00 33.10 44.80
C GLN A 349 -26.08 32.50 45.87
N ARG A 350 -24.94 31.94 45.41
CA ARG A 350 -23.65 31.73 46.11
C ARG A 350 -23.64 30.74 47.30
N TYR A 351 -22.94 29.61 47.14
CA TYR A 351 -21.49 29.49 47.35
C TYR A 351 -20.94 28.27 46.60
#